data_AF-A0A8H4J4Y7-F1
#
_entry.id   AF-A0A8H4J4Y7-F1
#
_cell.length_a   1.000
_cell.length_b   1.000
_cell.length_c   1.000
_cell.angle_alpha   90.00
_cell.angle_beta   90.00
_cell.angle_gamma   90.00
#
_symmetry.space_group_name_H-M   'P 1'
#
loop_
_entity.id
_entity.type
_entity.pdbx_description
1 polymer ?
#
loop_
_entity_poly.entity_id
_entity_poly.type
_entity_poly.pdbx_seq_one_letter_code
_entity_poly.pdbx_strand_id
1 'polypeptide(L)'
;MATWAGPTDQGATLFFPFFTYSTMYQGRYVTPALGPRIPEVEQTDTTNETSLKLVNEVELSGLVGEQNQIINSAYDGDGNLWFTTGGFRGAGVGSTNTSAVIGYIESDGTINHLVLQDTNVENGVAMSGTTVYVNTGPAGANDHPNAVGHLYALAPSPDGIRILYNETYDADSSIKPGGISRGSGSSPSLLGTDYVAVTDNADTQIRLNIFKQASNASSSSASSSTAENDHGNSKSSNLVCTVPFFRPNASATENTLITHYDGTTYSAVATKRTVAQNQLCLTILP
;
A
#
# COMPACT_ATOMS: atom_id res chain seq x y z
N MET A 1 -30.63 -4.27 12.84
CA MET A 1 -29.24 -4.54 13.28
C MET A 1 -28.71 -5.61 12.37
N ALA A 2 -27.45 -5.49 11.92
CA ALA A 2 -26.87 -6.53 11.07
C ALA A 2 -26.64 -7.81 11.89
N THR A 3 -26.91 -8.97 11.31
CA THR A 3 -26.61 -10.29 11.91
C THR A 3 -25.24 -10.76 11.45
N TRP A 4 -24.44 -11.30 12.37
CA TRP A 4 -23.05 -11.72 12.12
C TRP A 4 -22.80 -13.11 12.70
N ALA A 5 -22.29 -14.02 11.88
CA ALA A 5 -21.86 -15.38 12.28
C ALA A 5 -20.35 -15.56 12.03
N GLY A 6 -19.57 -14.55 12.41
CA GLY A 6 -18.22 -14.26 11.89
C GLY A 6 -17.12 -15.32 11.99
N PRO A 7 -15.91 -14.97 11.52
CA PRO A 7 -14.73 -15.82 11.58
C PRO A 7 -14.24 -16.11 12.98
N THR A 8 -14.63 -15.33 13.99
CA THR A 8 -14.29 -15.63 15.40
C THR A 8 -14.87 -16.97 15.86
N ASP A 9 -15.99 -17.39 15.27
CA ASP A 9 -16.61 -18.69 15.55
C ASP A 9 -15.93 -19.83 14.78
N GLN A 10 -15.11 -19.49 13.76
CA GLN A 10 -14.33 -20.42 12.92
C GLN A 10 -12.80 -20.33 13.16
N GLY A 11 -12.35 -19.48 14.09
CA GLY A 11 -10.96 -19.40 14.57
C GLY A 11 -10.11 -18.24 14.05
N ALA A 12 -10.53 -17.47 13.04
CA ALA A 12 -9.80 -16.27 12.61
C ALA A 12 -10.29 -15.02 13.34
N THR A 13 -9.34 -14.30 13.93
CA THR A 13 -9.61 -13.04 14.64
C THR A 13 -9.28 -11.88 13.73
N LEU A 14 -10.27 -11.05 13.39
CA LEU A 14 -10.03 -9.82 12.62
C LEU A 14 -9.01 -8.94 13.34
N PHE A 15 -8.03 -8.42 12.61
CA PHE A 15 -6.98 -7.64 13.22
C PHE A 15 -7.21 -6.14 13.01
N PHE A 16 -7.69 -5.48 14.07
CA PHE A 16 -8.10 -4.08 14.05
C PHE A 16 -7.10 -3.11 13.38
N PRO A 17 -5.77 -3.21 13.60
CA PRO A 17 -4.81 -2.29 12.97
C PRO A 17 -4.80 -2.32 11.44
N PHE A 18 -5.16 -3.45 10.82
CA PHE A 18 -5.16 -3.60 9.36
C PHE A 18 -6.56 -3.76 8.76
N PHE A 19 -7.59 -3.81 9.61
CA PHE A 19 -8.99 -3.78 9.17
C PHE A 19 -9.31 -2.53 8.34
N THR A 20 -8.59 -1.43 8.52
CA THR A 20 -8.75 -0.20 7.72
C THR A 20 -8.37 -0.35 6.25
N TYR A 21 -7.68 -1.42 5.87
CA TYR A 21 -7.28 -1.72 4.49
C TYR A 21 -8.16 -2.79 3.83
N SER A 22 -9.33 -3.04 4.41
CA SER A 22 -10.31 -3.97 3.87
C SER A 22 -11.06 -3.37 2.69
N THR A 23 -11.51 -4.23 1.78
CA THR A 23 -12.19 -3.79 0.56
C THR A 23 -13.46 -4.58 0.29
N MET A 24 -14.39 -3.95 -0.42
CA MET A 24 -15.62 -4.55 -0.91
C MET A 24 -15.49 -4.77 -2.42
N TYR A 25 -15.82 -5.97 -2.87
CA TYR A 25 -15.87 -6.36 -4.28
C TYR A 25 -17.08 -7.26 -4.51
N GLN A 26 -18.02 -6.81 -5.36
CA GLN A 26 -19.21 -7.57 -5.75
C GLN A 26 -20.01 -8.18 -4.57
N GLY A 27 -20.20 -7.43 -3.48
CA GLY A 27 -20.93 -7.89 -2.29
C GLY A 27 -20.10 -8.77 -1.35
N ARG A 28 -18.83 -9.00 -1.67
CA ARG A 28 -17.86 -9.67 -0.81
C ARG A 28 -16.90 -8.67 -0.20
N TYR A 29 -16.60 -8.86 1.07
CA TYR A 29 -15.71 -8.08 1.89
C TYR A 29 -14.47 -8.92 2.18
N VAL A 30 -13.29 -8.42 1.87
CA VAL A 30 -12.03 -9.06 2.25
C VAL A 30 -11.26 -8.17 3.22
N THR A 31 -10.73 -8.79 4.26
CA THR A 31 -10.01 -8.11 5.34
C THR A 31 -8.82 -8.94 5.77
N PRO A 32 -7.71 -8.32 6.18
CA PRO A 32 -6.68 -9.03 6.91
C PRO A 32 -7.19 -9.51 8.29
N ALA A 33 -6.74 -10.68 8.72
CA ALA A 33 -6.94 -11.21 10.08
C ALA A 33 -5.59 -11.42 10.80
N LEU A 34 -5.61 -11.74 12.09
CA LEU A 34 -4.40 -12.09 12.83
C LEU A 34 -3.72 -13.31 12.18
N GLY A 35 -2.42 -13.19 11.95
CA GLY A 35 -1.64 -14.16 11.20
C GLY A 35 -1.77 -13.97 9.68
N PRO A 36 -1.23 -14.90 8.89
CA PRO A 36 -1.21 -14.80 7.44
C PRO A 36 -2.55 -15.24 6.80
N ARG A 37 -3.66 -14.61 7.20
CA ARG A 37 -5.02 -15.02 6.80
C ARG A 37 -5.86 -13.87 6.26
N ILE A 38 -6.76 -14.19 5.32
CA ILE A 38 -7.69 -13.25 4.69
C ILE A 38 -9.10 -13.85 4.71
N PRO A 39 -9.93 -13.51 5.71
CA PRO A 39 -11.35 -13.81 5.68
C PRO A 39 -12.07 -13.10 4.55
N GLU A 40 -12.99 -13.82 3.92
CA GLU A 40 -13.91 -13.31 2.90
C GLU A 40 -15.35 -13.44 3.42
N VAL A 41 -16.01 -12.29 3.51
CA VAL A 41 -17.30 -12.12 4.17
C VAL A 41 -18.29 -11.64 3.13
N GLU A 42 -19.38 -12.38 2.94
CA GLU A 42 -20.49 -11.95 2.10
C GLU A 42 -21.44 -11.05 2.89
N GLN A 43 -21.78 -9.90 2.30
CA GLN A 43 -22.85 -9.03 2.78
C GLN A 43 -24.11 -9.32 1.96
N THR A 44 -25.20 -9.70 2.64
CA THR A 44 -26.52 -9.85 2.02
C THR A 44 -27.48 -8.83 2.62
N ASP A 45 -28.06 -8.00 1.75
CA ASP A 45 -29.08 -7.02 2.13
C ASP A 45 -30.45 -7.47 1.63
N THR A 46 -31.42 -7.49 2.54
CA THR A 46 -32.85 -7.59 2.26
C THR A 46 -33.53 -6.31 2.67
N THR A 47 -34.82 -6.16 2.34
CA THR A 47 -35.59 -4.95 2.71
C THR A 47 -35.62 -4.70 4.23
N ASN A 48 -35.47 -5.74 5.06
CA ASN A 48 -35.63 -5.65 6.52
C ASN A 48 -34.37 -6.01 7.31
N GLU A 49 -33.35 -6.58 6.66
CA GLU A 49 -32.19 -7.15 7.34
C GLU A 49 -30.93 -7.08 6.46
N THR A 50 -29.82 -6.75 7.10
CA THR A 50 -28.46 -6.95 6.57
C THR A 50 -27.85 -8.13 7.32
N SER A 51 -27.25 -9.08 6.62
CA SER A 51 -26.47 -10.15 7.22
C SER A 51 -25.05 -10.16 6.67
N LEU A 52 -24.11 -10.51 7.54
CA LEU A 52 -22.71 -10.71 7.23
C LEU A 52 -22.35 -12.17 7.53
N LYS A 53 -21.82 -12.87 6.54
CA LYS A 53 -21.49 -14.29 6.65
C LYS A 53 -20.07 -14.54 6.17
N LEU A 54 -19.25 -15.20 6.99
CA LEU A 54 -17.99 -15.74 6.50
C LEU A 54 -18.29 -16.81 5.44
N VAL A 55 -17.81 -16.61 4.21
CA VAL A 55 -18.02 -17.53 3.11
C VAL A 55 -16.76 -18.28 2.70
N ASN A 56 -15.59 -17.73 3.02
CA ASN A 56 -14.30 -18.32 2.72
C ASN A 56 -13.21 -17.71 3.62
N GLU A 57 -12.07 -18.39 3.73
CA GLU A 57 -10.87 -17.89 4.40
C GLU A 57 -9.65 -18.36 3.63
N VAL A 58 -8.82 -17.41 3.19
CA VAL A 58 -7.54 -17.71 2.57
C VAL A 58 -6.48 -17.82 3.65
N GLU A 59 -5.81 -18.97 3.71
CA GLU A 59 -4.69 -19.28 4.61
C GLU A 59 -3.38 -19.23 3.81
N LEU A 60 -2.44 -18.37 4.21
CA LEU A 60 -1.18 -18.13 3.49
C LEU A 60 0.07 -18.51 4.29
N SER A 61 -0.05 -19.15 5.47
CA SER A 61 1.11 -19.54 6.29
C SER A 61 2.09 -20.43 5.54
N GLY A 62 1.61 -21.31 4.66
CA GLY A 62 2.47 -22.15 3.83
C GLY A 62 3.33 -21.36 2.84
N LEU A 63 2.88 -20.17 2.44
CA LEU A 63 3.58 -19.28 1.51
C LEU A 63 4.46 -18.27 2.23
N VAL A 64 3.89 -17.53 3.19
CA VAL A 64 4.57 -16.39 3.83
C VAL A 64 5.14 -16.74 5.20
N GLY A 65 4.78 -17.87 5.79
CA GLY A 65 5.18 -18.26 7.14
C GLY A 65 4.37 -17.57 8.23
N GLU A 66 4.31 -18.20 9.40
CA GLU A 66 3.51 -17.77 10.57
C GLU A 66 3.95 -16.42 11.18
N GLN A 67 5.19 -16.00 10.89
CA GLN A 67 5.74 -14.72 11.40
C GLN A 67 5.39 -13.51 10.53
N ASN A 68 4.75 -13.76 9.38
CA ASN A 68 4.29 -12.71 8.49
C ASN A 68 2.82 -12.39 8.75
N GLN A 69 2.49 -11.12 8.58
CA GLN A 69 1.14 -10.59 8.77
C GLN A 69 0.66 -10.00 7.44
N ILE A 70 -0.53 -10.39 7.01
CA ILE A 70 -1.19 -9.70 5.90
C ILE A 70 -1.62 -8.33 6.39
N ILE A 71 -1.31 -7.28 5.63
CA ILE A 71 -1.73 -5.91 5.95
C ILE A 71 -2.66 -5.33 4.89
N ASN A 72 -2.64 -5.87 3.67
CA ASN A 72 -3.53 -5.47 2.58
C ASN A 72 -4.18 -6.68 1.95
N SER A 73 -5.45 -6.53 1.56
CA SER A 73 -6.21 -7.51 0.79
C SER A 73 -7.25 -6.79 -0.08
N ALA A 74 -7.17 -6.94 -1.40
CA ALA A 74 -8.13 -6.33 -2.30
C ALA A 74 -8.22 -7.02 -3.66
N TYR A 75 -9.41 -7.04 -4.23
CA TYR A 75 -9.63 -7.52 -5.60
C TYR A 75 -9.28 -6.45 -6.62
N ASP A 76 -8.56 -6.84 -7.67
CA ASP A 76 -8.37 -5.99 -8.83
C ASP A 76 -9.58 -6.02 -9.79
N GLY A 77 -9.50 -5.24 -10.88
CA GLY A 77 -10.57 -5.14 -11.87
C GLY A 77 -10.91 -6.46 -12.61
N ASP A 78 -10.02 -7.45 -12.58
CA ASP A 78 -10.23 -8.77 -13.20
C ASP A 78 -10.66 -9.82 -12.15
N GLY A 79 -10.73 -9.43 -10.86
CA GLY A 79 -11.12 -10.31 -9.77
C GLY A 79 -9.98 -11.13 -9.18
N ASN A 80 -8.71 -10.78 -9.42
CA ASN A 80 -7.60 -11.38 -8.69
C ASN A 80 -7.51 -10.79 -7.29
N LEU A 81 -7.38 -11.64 -6.26
CA LEU A 81 -7.23 -11.20 -4.88
C LEU A 81 -5.76 -10.87 -4.58
N TRP A 82 -5.41 -9.59 -4.55
CA TRP A 82 -4.08 -9.12 -4.17
C TRP A 82 -3.91 -9.05 -2.66
N PHE A 83 -2.69 -9.31 -2.20
CA PHE A 83 -2.31 -9.17 -0.80
C PHE A 83 -0.86 -8.67 -0.64
N THR A 84 -0.57 -8.10 0.53
CA THR A 84 0.80 -7.78 0.94
C THR A 84 1.07 -8.18 2.37
N THR A 85 2.30 -8.64 2.67
CA THR A 85 2.82 -8.69 4.03
C THR A 85 3.54 -7.40 4.40
N GLY A 86 3.62 -7.10 5.70
CA GLY A 86 4.29 -5.89 6.18
C GLY A 86 3.89 -5.53 7.59
N GLY A 87 4.04 -4.26 7.94
CA GLY A 87 3.66 -3.78 9.27
C GLY A 87 4.15 -2.38 9.62
N PHE A 88 3.71 -1.92 10.78
CA PHE A 88 4.10 -0.67 11.40
C PHE A 88 5.26 -0.92 12.37
N ARG A 89 6.50 -0.92 11.86
CA ARG A 89 7.70 -1.25 12.67
C ARG A 89 7.86 -0.35 13.88
N GLY A 90 7.60 0.95 13.74
CA GLY A 90 7.68 1.90 14.86
C GLY A 90 6.65 1.65 15.96
N ALA A 91 5.57 0.91 15.66
CA ALA A 91 4.56 0.48 16.63
C ALA A 91 4.74 -0.98 17.09
N GLY A 92 5.68 -1.73 16.52
CA GLY A 92 5.85 -3.16 16.80
C GLY A 92 4.66 -4.02 16.35
N VAL A 93 3.95 -3.60 15.30
CA VAL A 93 2.75 -4.28 14.78
C VAL A 93 2.99 -4.80 13.37
N GLY A 94 2.63 -6.06 13.09
CA GLY A 94 2.76 -6.69 11.76
C GLY A 94 3.88 -7.72 11.69
N SER A 95 4.41 -7.94 10.49
CA SER A 95 5.48 -8.91 10.22
C SER A 95 6.76 -8.60 11.01
N THR A 96 7.36 -9.62 11.60
CA THR A 96 8.71 -9.51 12.18
C THR A 96 9.82 -9.73 11.15
N ASN A 97 9.49 -10.39 10.03
CA ASN A 97 10.39 -10.59 8.89
C ASN A 97 10.77 -9.24 8.26
N THR A 98 11.99 -9.12 7.74
CA THR A 98 12.48 -7.93 7.01
C THR A 98 12.17 -7.95 5.53
N SER A 99 11.55 -9.03 5.03
CA SER A 99 11.10 -9.14 3.64
C SER A 99 9.58 -9.00 3.54
N ALA A 100 9.14 -8.20 2.58
CA ALA A 100 7.73 -8.11 2.21
C ALA A 100 7.39 -9.11 1.09
N VAL A 101 6.22 -9.72 1.18
CA VAL A 101 5.65 -10.54 0.11
C VAL A 101 4.49 -9.78 -0.49
N ILE A 102 4.46 -9.64 -1.81
CA ILE A 102 3.33 -9.10 -2.56
C ILE A 102 2.84 -10.21 -3.47
N GLY A 103 1.55 -10.49 -3.44
CA GLY A 103 0.97 -11.59 -4.21
C GLY A 103 -0.42 -11.28 -4.74
N TYR A 104 -0.86 -12.09 -5.69
CA TYR A 104 -2.26 -12.19 -6.07
C TYR A 104 -2.69 -13.65 -6.23
N ILE A 105 -3.98 -13.88 -6.02
CA ILE A 105 -4.62 -15.18 -6.15
C ILE A 105 -5.65 -15.10 -7.27
N GLU A 106 -5.51 -15.97 -8.25
CA GLU A 106 -6.44 -16.10 -9.37
C GLU A 106 -7.73 -16.79 -8.94
N SER A 107 -8.77 -16.71 -9.77
CA SER A 107 -10.07 -17.32 -9.45
C SER A 107 -10.03 -18.85 -9.28
N ASP A 108 -9.02 -19.52 -9.84
CA ASP A 108 -8.81 -20.97 -9.70
C ASP A 108 -7.97 -21.35 -8.47
N GLY A 109 -7.52 -20.36 -7.69
CA GLY A 109 -6.69 -20.53 -6.50
C GLY A 109 -5.19 -20.51 -6.78
N THR A 110 -4.74 -20.33 -8.03
CA THR A 110 -3.32 -20.17 -8.36
C THR A 110 -2.76 -18.92 -7.68
N ILE A 111 -1.63 -19.06 -6.98
CA ILE A 111 -0.99 -17.96 -6.26
C ILE A 111 0.29 -17.54 -6.98
N ASN A 112 0.34 -16.27 -7.37
CA ASN A 112 1.52 -15.61 -7.90
C ASN A 112 2.06 -14.63 -6.86
N HIS A 113 3.38 -14.60 -6.66
CA HIS A 113 3.98 -13.72 -5.66
C HIS A 113 5.39 -13.28 -6.03
N LEU A 114 5.82 -12.19 -5.40
CA LEU A 114 7.20 -11.74 -5.36
C LEU A 114 7.61 -11.48 -3.91
N VAL A 115 8.90 -11.63 -3.63
CA VAL A 115 9.48 -11.33 -2.32
C VAL A 115 10.45 -10.15 -2.49
N LEU A 116 10.18 -9.07 -1.78
CA LEU A 116 11.07 -7.92 -1.69
C LEU A 116 11.91 -8.06 -0.41
N GLN A 117 13.19 -8.39 -0.59
CA GLN A 117 14.14 -8.50 0.52
C GLN A 117 14.38 -7.13 1.16
N ASP A 118 14.60 -7.12 2.48
CA ASP A 118 14.99 -5.92 3.22
C ASP A 118 14.09 -4.70 2.93
N THR A 119 12.79 -4.98 2.86
CA THR A 119 11.74 -4.06 2.45
C THR A 119 10.51 -4.28 3.33
N ASN A 120 9.81 -3.19 3.67
CA ASN A 120 8.58 -3.24 4.44
C ASN A 120 7.46 -2.53 3.70
N VAL A 121 6.33 -3.21 3.48
CA VAL A 121 5.08 -2.51 3.14
C VAL A 121 4.51 -1.96 4.45
N GLU A 122 4.28 -0.67 4.49
CA GLU A 122 4.00 0.06 5.73
C GLU A 122 2.58 0.58 5.81
N ASN A 123 1.85 0.57 4.70
CA ASN A 123 0.52 1.15 4.61
C ASN A 123 -0.32 0.41 3.55
N GLY A 124 -1.47 1.01 3.22
CA GLY A 124 -2.37 0.55 2.18
C GLY A 124 -1.79 0.51 0.77
N VAL A 125 -2.58 -0.02 -0.16
CA VAL A 125 -2.31 -0.02 -1.60
C VAL A 125 -3.35 0.82 -2.34
N ALA A 126 -3.02 1.27 -3.55
CA ALA A 126 -4.00 1.83 -4.48
C ALA A 126 -4.16 0.94 -5.71
N MET A 127 -5.34 0.92 -6.33
CA MET A 127 -5.62 0.08 -7.49
C MET A 127 -6.33 0.85 -8.60
N SER A 128 -5.83 0.72 -9.82
CA SER A 128 -6.41 1.29 -11.04
C SER A 128 -6.59 0.18 -12.07
N GLY A 129 -7.82 -0.32 -12.23
CA GLY A 129 -8.08 -1.54 -13.01
C GLY A 129 -7.31 -2.73 -12.43
N THR A 130 -6.37 -3.27 -13.21
CA THR A 130 -5.48 -4.37 -12.80
C THR A 130 -4.12 -3.91 -12.29
N THR A 131 -3.85 -2.61 -12.28
CA THR A 131 -2.57 -2.08 -11.77
C THR A 131 -2.67 -1.80 -10.28
N VAL A 132 -1.74 -2.36 -9.51
CA VAL A 132 -1.62 -2.16 -8.07
C VAL A 132 -0.40 -1.29 -7.77
N TYR A 133 -0.61 -0.22 -7.00
CA TYR A 133 0.44 0.66 -6.52
C TYR A 133 0.75 0.34 -5.07
N VAL A 134 2.02 0.05 -4.79
CA VAL A 134 2.51 -0.29 -3.46
C VAL A 134 3.70 0.59 -3.17
N ASN A 135 3.67 1.33 -2.07
CA ASN A 135 4.87 1.98 -1.57
C ASN A 135 5.47 1.19 -0.40
N THR A 136 6.79 1.26 -0.29
CA THR A 136 7.54 0.51 0.71
C THR A 136 8.59 1.39 1.38
N GLY A 137 8.84 1.12 2.65
CA GLY A 137 9.98 1.61 3.40
C GLY A 137 11.13 0.60 3.42
N PRO A 138 12.34 1.04 3.80
CA PRO A 138 13.47 0.16 4.01
C PRO A 138 13.28 -0.73 5.24
N ALA A 139 13.89 -1.91 5.24
CA ALA A 139 13.97 -2.79 6.39
C ALA A 139 15.29 -3.57 6.40
N GLY A 140 15.60 -4.25 7.51
CA GLY A 140 16.76 -5.13 7.61
C GLY A 140 18.06 -4.43 7.21
N ALA A 141 18.79 -4.99 6.25
CA ALA A 141 20.05 -4.41 5.80
C ALA A 141 19.89 -3.06 5.05
N ASN A 142 18.72 -2.79 4.47
CA ASN A 142 18.45 -1.54 3.77
C ASN A 142 18.01 -0.41 4.72
N ASP A 143 17.75 -0.68 6.01
CA ASP A 143 17.41 0.35 6.99
C ASP A 143 18.68 1.05 7.51
N HIS A 144 19.10 2.09 6.81
CA HIS A 144 20.26 2.91 7.13
C HIS A 144 19.97 4.41 6.92
N PRO A 145 20.82 5.34 7.41
CA PRO A 145 20.52 6.78 7.41
C PRO A 145 20.26 7.44 6.05
N ASN A 146 20.61 6.79 4.94
CA ASN A 146 20.45 7.30 3.58
C ASN A 146 19.55 6.38 2.74
N ALA A 147 18.68 5.62 3.40
CA ALA A 147 17.81 4.68 2.73
C ALA A 147 16.75 5.40 1.89
N VAL A 148 16.28 4.71 0.85
CA VAL A 148 15.18 5.17 -0.01
C VAL A 148 13.96 4.31 0.23
N GLY A 149 12.79 4.90 0.02
CA GLY A 149 11.55 4.17 -0.16
C GLY A 149 11.31 3.92 -1.65
N HIS A 150 10.42 2.99 -1.95
CA HIS A 150 10.06 2.63 -3.31
C HIS A 150 8.57 2.76 -3.54
N LEU A 151 8.16 3.24 -4.71
CA LEU A 151 6.81 3.16 -5.25
C LEU A 151 6.82 2.21 -6.45
N TYR A 152 6.15 1.08 -6.28
CA TYR A 152 5.95 0.09 -7.32
C TYR A 152 4.60 0.29 -8.00
N ALA A 153 4.57 0.12 -9.32
CA ALA A 153 3.36 -0.19 -10.07
C ALA A 153 3.46 -1.64 -10.56
N LEU A 154 2.49 -2.46 -10.18
CA LEU A 154 2.49 -3.91 -10.38
C LEU A 154 1.26 -4.31 -11.19
N ALA A 155 1.38 -5.33 -12.04
CA ALA A 155 0.27 -5.89 -12.78
C ALA A 155 0.39 -7.42 -12.85
N PRO A 156 -0.75 -8.14 -12.99
CA PRO A 156 -0.70 -9.56 -13.27
C PRO A 156 -0.11 -9.81 -14.68
N SER A 157 0.49 -10.98 -14.85
CA SER A 157 1.13 -11.43 -16.09
C SER A 157 1.10 -12.97 -16.14
N PRO A 158 1.14 -13.60 -17.32
CA PRO A 158 1.22 -15.06 -17.42
C PRO A 158 2.39 -15.70 -16.66
N ASP A 159 3.49 -14.93 -16.47
CA ASP A 159 4.69 -15.37 -15.75
C ASP A 159 4.70 -14.93 -14.27
N GLY A 160 3.57 -14.44 -13.73
CA GLY A 160 3.42 -13.94 -12.36
C GLY A 160 3.27 -12.43 -12.27
N ILE A 161 3.91 -11.78 -11.30
CA ILE A 161 3.78 -10.33 -11.11
C ILE A 161 4.78 -9.58 -12.00
N ARG A 162 4.27 -8.68 -12.84
CA ARG A 162 5.10 -7.77 -13.64
C ARG A 162 5.24 -6.41 -12.94
N ILE A 163 6.48 -5.98 -12.75
CA ILE A 163 6.80 -4.62 -12.27
C ILE A 163 6.77 -3.66 -13.47
N LEU A 164 5.74 -2.81 -13.54
CA LEU A 164 5.58 -1.81 -14.59
C LEU A 164 6.58 -0.65 -14.44
N TYR A 165 6.79 -0.22 -13.19
CA TYR A 165 7.90 0.64 -12.79
C TYR A 165 8.20 0.49 -11.30
N ASN A 166 9.38 0.96 -10.90
CA ASN A 166 9.84 1.13 -9.52
C ASN A 166 10.51 2.51 -9.42
N GLU A 167 9.87 3.45 -8.74
CA GLU A 167 10.39 4.80 -8.50
C GLU A 167 10.86 4.92 -7.05
N THR A 168 11.93 5.68 -6.81
CA THR A 168 12.45 5.93 -5.47
C THR A 168 11.95 7.25 -4.90
N TYR A 169 11.77 7.32 -3.59
CA TYR A 169 11.54 8.56 -2.84
C TYR A 169 12.37 8.56 -1.54
N ASP A 170 12.53 9.72 -0.91
CA ASP A 170 13.36 9.84 0.29
C ASP A 170 12.69 9.12 1.49
N ALA A 171 13.33 8.07 2.03
CA ALA A 171 12.98 7.47 3.32
C ALA A 171 13.83 8.03 4.49
N ASP A 172 14.88 8.79 4.13
CA ASP A 172 15.78 9.56 4.99
C ASP A 172 16.28 8.82 6.23
N SER A 173 16.70 9.54 7.28
CA SER A 173 17.59 9.02 8.32
C SER A 173 16.93 8.23 9.44
N SER A 174 15.63 8.42 9.67
CA SER A 174 14.90 7.78 10.77
C SER A 174 13.38 7.84 10.60
N ILE A 175 12.67 7.00 11.37
CA ILE A 175 11.23 7.19 11.61
C ILE A 175 11.06 8.56 12.28
N LYS A 176 10.19 9.39 11.73
CA LYS A 176 9.99 10.76 12.23
C LYS A 176 9.37 10.75 13.63
N PRO A 177 9.62 11.78 14.46
CA PRO A 177 8.98 11.89 15.77
C PRO A 177 7.45 11.78 15.69
N GLY A 178 6.89 10.79 16.39
CA GLY A 178 5.45 10.49 16.35
C GLY A 178 4.99 9.64 15.17
N GLY A 179 5.89 9.30 14.24
CA GLY A 179 5.68 8.35 13.15
C GLY A 179 5.72 6.89 13.62
N ILE A 180 5.21 6.01 12.78
CA ILE A 180 5.24 4.54 12.95
C ILE A 180 5.88 3.83 11.74
N SER A 181 6.12 4.58 10.67
CA SER A 181 6.66 4.10 9.38
C SER A 181 7.98 4.81 9.06
N ARG A 182 8.88 4.13 8.33
CA ARG A 182 10.17 4.69 7.88
C ARG A 182 10.11 5.21 6.45
N GLY A 183 9.34 4.58 5.58
CA GLY A 183 9.06 5.05 4.22
C GLY A 183 8.00 6.14 4.21
N SER A 184 7.10 6.08 3.23
CA SER A 184 6.12 7.14 2.95
C SER A 184 5.24 7.54 4.15
N GLY A 185 4.93 6.57 5.02
CA GLY A 185 3.92 6.71 6.07
C GLY A 185 2.48 6.89 5.55
N SER A 186 2.28 7.21 4.27
CA SER A 186 0.97 7.28 3.62
C SER A 186 0.75 6.13 2.65
N SER A 187 -0.49 5.67 2.47
CA SER A 187 -0.81 4.82 1.30
C SER A 187 -0.63 5.60 0.00
N PRO A 188 -0.22 4.95 -1.10
CA PRO A 188 -0.40 5.53 -2.44
C PRO A 188 -1.86 5.91 -2.64
N SER A 189 -2.10 7.05 -3.28
CA SER A 189 -3.45 7.55 -3.52
C SER A 189 -3.59 7.93 -4.99
N LEU A 190 -4.62 7.41 -5.66
CA LEU A 190 -4.89 7.79 -7.04
C LEU A 190 -5.40 9.22 -7.10
N LEU A 191 -4.87 10.00 -8.02
CA LEU A 191 -5.26 11.37 -8.26
C LEU A 191 -5.84 11.43 -9.68
N GLY A 192 -7.16 11.23 -9.75
CA GLY A 192 -7.87 10.94 -10.99
C GLY A 192 -7.39 9.64 -11.64
N THR A 193 -7.37 9.60 -12.97
CA THR A 193 -6.90 8.46 -13.77
C THR A 193 -5.45 8.57 -14.21
N ASP A 194 -4.82 9.72 -13.99
CA ASP A 194 -3.54 10.05 -14.63
C ASP A 194 -2.36 9.97 -13.67
N TYR A 195 -2.61 10.15 -12.37
CA TYR A 195 -1.55 10.28 -11.38
C TYR A 195 -1.75 9.40 -10.15
N VAL A 196 -0.64 9.10 -9.49
CA VAL A 196 -0.57 8.50 -8.15
C VAL A 196 0.29 9.40 -7.26
N ALA A 197 -0.19 9.65 -6.06
CA ALA A 197 0.43 10.53 -5.09
C ALA A 197 0.89 9.75 -3.87
N VAL A 198 2.10 10.04 -3.39
CA VAL A 198 2.66 9.52 -2.14
C VAL A 198 3.40 10.63 -1.41
N THR A 199 3.36 10.63 -0.08
CA THR A 199 4.32 11.45 0.70
C THR A 199 5.66 10.74 0.80
N ASP A 200 6.74 11.49 0.98
CA ASP A 200 8.03 10.93 1.41
C ASP A 200 8.30 11.17 2.90
N ASN A 201 9.49 10.77 3.34
CA ASN A 201 9.97 10.91 4.71
C ASN A 201 11.21 11.80 4.81
N ALA A 202 11.35 12.83 3.96
CA ALA A 202 12.51 13.72 4.03
C ALA A 202 12.66 14.41 5.42
N ASP A 203 13.89 14.51 5.95
CA ASP A 203 14.23 14.90 7.32
C ASP A 203 13.77 16.30 7.67
N THR A 204 14.02 17.25 6.77
CA THR A 204 13.71 18.65 7.03
C THR A 204 12.23 18.94 6.75
N GLN A 205 11.69 18.45 5.64
CA GLN A 205 10.35 18.77 5.20
C GLN A 205 9.86 17.66 4.27
N ILE A 206 8.84 16.93 4.70
CA ILE A 206 8.20 15.92 3.87
C ILE A 206 7.63 16.56 2.61
N ARG A 207 7.52 15.79 1.54
CA ARG A 207 7.03 16.29 0.25
C ARG A 207 5.98 15.34 -0.29
N LEU A 208 5.05 15.92 -1.04
CA LEU A 208 4.09 15.19 -1.85
C LEU A 208 4.71 14.94 -3.22
N ASN A 209 4.94 13.68 -3.56
CA ASN A 209 5.50 13.25 -4.83
C ASN A 209 4.37 12.73 -5.71
N ILE A 210 4.24 13.31 -6.91
CA ILE A 210 3.21 12.98 -7.88
C ILE A 210 3.85 12.24 -9.04
N PHE A 211 3.41 11.01 -9.29
CA PHE A 211 3.89 10.18 -10.39
C PHE A 211 2.76 9.96 -11.39
N LYS A 212 3.10 9.75 -12.67
CA LYS A 212 2.14 9.24 -13.66
C LYS A 212 1.72 7.82 -13.28
N GLN A 213 0.43 7.52 -13.44
CA GLN A 213 -0.04 6.15 -13.41
C GLN A 213 0.62 5.34 -14.54
N ALA A 214 0.92 4.08 -14.27
CA ALA A 214 1.52 3.20 -15.24
C ALA A 214 0.55 2.92 -16.39
N SER A 215 1.02 3.07 -17.62
CA SER A 215 0.28 2.56 -18.78
C SER A 215 0.55 1.07 -18.94
N ASN A 216 -0.51 0.26 -19.06
CA ASN A 216 -0.40 -1.16 -19.43
C ASN A 216 0.16 -1.40 -20.85
N ALA A 217 0.49 -0.33 -21.59
CA ALA A 217 1.24 -0.39 -22.84
C ALA A 217 2.69 -0.85 -22.57
N SER A 218 2.86 -2.17 -22.46
CA SER A 218 4.11 -2.94 -22.62
C SER A 218 5.41 -2.15 -22.43
N SER A 219 5.67 -1.62 -21.23
CA SER A 219 7.00 -1.16 -20.85
C SER A 219 7.86 -2.38 -20.52
N SER A 220 8.46 -2.96 -21.55
CA SER A 220 9.58 -3.91 -21.45
C SER A 220 10.85 -3.23 -20.96
N SER A 221 10.77 -2.46 -19.88
CA SER A 221 11.90 -1.76 -19.25
C SER A 221 11.83 -1.85 -17.73
N ALA A 222 11.51 -3.04 -17.21
CA ALA A 222 11.97 -3.45 -15.90
C ALA A 222 13.50 -3.62 -15.97
N SER A 223 14.22 -2.51 -15.91
CA SER A 223 15.65 -2.57 -15.59
C SER A 223 15.75 -2.43 -14.07
N SER A 224 16.05 -3.56 -13.43
CA SER A 224 16.64 -3.62 -12.11
C SER A 224 17.90 -2.76 -12.12
N SER A 225 17.91 -1.64 -11.39
CA SER A 225 19.13 -0.88 -11.16
C SER A 225 19.69 -1.26 -9.79
N THR A 226 20.68 -2.16 -9.78
CA THR A 226 21.82 -1.99 -8.89
C THR A 226 22.52 -0.71 -9.34
N ALA A 227 22.58 0.27 -8.45
CA ALA A 227 23.28 1.52 -8.70
C ALA A 227 24.76 1.24 -8.99
N GLU A 228 25.25 1.65 -10.15
CA GLU A 228 26.55 2.30 -10.34
C GLU A 228 26.71 2.75 -11.80
N ASN A 229 26.89 4.06 -11.97
CA ASN A 229 27.48 4.71 -13.15
C ASN A 229 26.84 4.46 -14.52
N ASP A 230 25.89 5.31 -14.92
CA ASP A 230 25.76 5.63 -16.36
C ASP A 230 25.38 7.09 -16.62
N HIS A 231 26.35 7.84 -17.13
CA HIS A 231 26.17 9.15 -17.74
C HIS A 231 25.75 8.96 -19.20
N GLY A 232 24.46 8.71 -19.44
CA GLY A 232 23.90 8.88 -20.79
C GLY A 232 22.95 7.81 -21.29
N ASN A 233 21.83 7.57 -20.59
CA ASN A 233 20.52 7.39 -21.22
C ASN A 233 19.45 7.53 -20.13
N SER A 234 18.90 8.74 -19.97
CA SER A 234 17.94 9.04 -18.90
C SER A 234 16.66 8.21 -19.11
N LYS A 235 16.52 7.12 -18.35
CA LYS A 235 15.22 6.53 -18.05
C LYS A 235 14.30 7.67 -17.62
N SER A 236 13.25 7.96 -18.37
CA SER A 236 12.31 9.00 -17.99
C SER A 236 11.60 8.56 -16.71
N SER A 237 11.89 9.20 -15.58
CA SER A 237 11.15 8.99 -14.35
C SER A 237 9.66 9.30 -14.59
N ASN A 238 8.79 8.54 -13.94
CA ASN A 238 7.35 8.81 -13.91
C ASN A 238 7.01 9.99 -12.99
N LEU A 239 7.98 10.51 -12.22
CA LEU A 239 7.81 11.67 -11.36
C LEU A 239 7.44 12.90 -12.21
N VAL A 240 6.28 13.49 -11.90
CA VAL A 240 5.76 14.70 -12.53
C VAL A 240 6.23 15.92 -11.76
N CYS A 241 6.01 15.91 -10.45
CA CYS A 241 6.42 16.99 -9.58
C CYS A 241 6.54 16.53 -8.12
N THR A 242 7.30 17.33 -7.37
CA THR A 242 7.44 17.20 -5.92
C THR A 242 7.03 18.53 -5.30
N VAL A 243 6.11 18.48 -4.34
CA VAL A 243 5.58 19.66 -3.66
C VAL A 243 5.95 19.58 -2.19
N PRO A 244 6.72 20.55 -1.64
CA PRO A 244 6.99 20.60 -0.21
C PRO A 244 5.69 20.63 0.59
N PHE A 245 5.62 19.78 1.60
CA PHE A 245 4.39 19.50 2.32
C PHE A 245 4.57 19.83 3.82
N PHE A 246 3.64 20.59 4.39
CA PHE A 246 3.79 21.29 5.68
C PHE A 246 4.99 22.25 5.76
N ARG A 247 5.20 22.91 6.90
CA ARG A 247 6.43 23.67 7.17
C ARG A 247 7.55 22.70 7.59
N PRO A 248 8.83 23.07 7.44
CA PRO A 248 9.94 22.26 7.93
C PRO A 248 9.76 21.83 9.39
N ASN A 249 10.06 20.57 9.69
CA ASN A 249 9.94 19.91 11.00
C ASN A 249 8.56 19.99 11.65
N ALA A 250 7.50 20.32 10.90
CA ALA A 250 6.19 20.56 11.49
C ALA A 250 5.36 19.30 11.68
N SER A 251 5.66 18.19 11.00
CA SER A 251 4.82 16.98 10.99
C SER A 251 5.49 15.78 10.31
N ALA A 252 4.89 14.60 10.51
CA ALA A 252 4.93 13.46 9.61
C ALA A 252 3.53 13.18 9.01
N THR A 253 3.43 12.30 8.03
CA THR A 253 2.18 11.71 7.51
C THR A 253 2.17 10.21 7.81
N GLU A 254 1.08 9.70 8.39
CA GLU A 254 0.95 8.28 8.81
C GLU A 254 -0.42 7.69 8.44
N ASN A 255 -0.97 8.12 7.30
CA ASN A 255 -2.27 7.70 6.79
C ASN A 255 -2.40 8.03 5.29
N THR A 256 -3.45 7.55 4.64
CA THR A 256 -3.77 7.81 3.22
C THR A 256 -4.09 9.29 2.95
N LEU A 257 -3.75 9.76 1.74
CA LEU A 257 -4.18 11.06 1.24
C LEU A 257 -5.64 10.99 0.78
N ILE A 258 -6.42 12.02 1.06
CA ILE A 258 -7.75 12.16 0.45
C ILE A 258 -7.56 12.93 -0.85
N THR A 259 -7.83 12.27 -1.98
CA THR A 259 -7.65 12.86 -3.30
C THR A 259 -9.00 13.14 -3.97
N HIS A 260 -9.03 14.13 -4.85
CA HIS A 260 -10.21 14.48 -5.64
C HIS A 260 -9.79 15.02 -7.02
N TYR A 261 -10.61 14.74 -8.03
CA TYR A 261 -10.50 15.35 -9.36
C TYR A 261 -11.89 15.75 -9.82
N ASP A 262 -12.07 17.02 -10.20
CA ASP A 262 -13.37 17.57 -10.63
C ASP A 262 -13.54 17.63 -12.15
N GLY A 263 -12.57 17.09 -12.92
CA GLY A 263 -12.51 17.19 -14.38
C GLY A 263 -11.58 18.29 -14.89
N THR A 264 -11.08 19.16 -14.01
CA THR A 264 -10.12 20.23 -14.35
C THR A 264 -9.00 20.41 -13.33
N THR A 265 -9.25 20.11 -12.05
CA THR A 265 -8.34 20.38 -10.95
C THR A 265 -8.16 19.16 -10.07
N TYR A 266 -6.92 18.89 -9.71
CA TYR A 266 -6.54 17.78 -8.83
C TYR A 266 -6.29 18.28 -7.40
N SER A 267 -7.01 17.75 -6.42
CA SER A 267 -6.87 18.14 -5.02
C SER A 267 -6.36 16.98 -4.16
N ALA A 268 -5.50 17.29 -3.17
CA ALA A 268 -5.03 16.32 -2.19
C ALA A 268 -5.05 16.92 -0.77
N VAL A 269 -5.69 16.22 0.15
CA VAL A 269 -5.70 16.56 1.58
C VAL A 269 -4.90 15.50 2.31
N ALA A 270 -4.05 15.93 3.23
CA ALA A 270 -3.42 15.01 4.16
C ALA A 270 -3.68 15.43 5.60
N THR A 271 -3.51 14.46 6.48
CA THR A 271 -3.58 14.67 7.92
C THR A 271 -2.19 14.92 8.47
N LYS A 272 -2.08 15.99 9.27
CA LYS A 272 -0.87 16.34 9.99
C LYS A 272 -0.80 15.53 11.28
N ARG A 273 0.26 14.74 11.48
CA ARG A 273 0.54 14.11 12.77
C ARG A 273 1.63 14.89 13.50
N THR A 274 1.26 15.47 14.64
CA THR A 274 2.21 16.12 15.55
C THR A 274 2.16 15.48 16.92
N VAL A 275 3.21 15.71 17.72
CA VAL A 275 3.25 15.32 19.14
C VAL A 275 2.09 15.97 19.94
N ALA A 276 1.43 17.02 19.42
CA ALA A 276 0.46 17.82 20.17
C ALA A 276 -0.99 17.82 19.67
N GLN A 277 -1.33 17.37 18.44
CA GLN A 277 -2.71 17.21 17.92
C GLN A 277 -2.73 16.82 16.42
N ASN A 278 -3.80 16.13 15.99
CA ASN A 278 -4.14 15.90 14.58
C ASN A 278 -4.78 17.18 14.00
N GLN A 279 -4.20 17.77 12.96
CA GLN A 279 -4.82 18.86 12.20
C GLN A 279 -4.98 18.46 10.73
N LEU A 280 -6.12 18.79 10.12
CA LEU A 280 -6.38 18.60 8.70
C LEU A 280 -5.75 19.77 7.92
N CYS A 281 -5.01 19.50 6.85
CA CYS A 281 -4.50 20.55 5.95
C CYS A 281 -4.85 20.21 4.50
N LEU A 282 -5.54 21.14 3.84
CA LEU A 282 -5.95 21.07 2.44
C LEU A 282 -4.86 21.69 1.56
N THR A 283 -4.36 20.94 0.58
CA THR A 283 -3.51 21.49 -0.49
C THR A 283 -4.22 21.25 -1.82
N ILE A 284 -4.58 22.32 -2.51
CA ILE A 284 -5.18 22.26 -3.85
C ILE A 284 -4.02 22.42 -4.83
N LEU A 285 -3.79 21.44 -5.69
CA LEU A 285 -2.81 21.55 -6.78
C LEU A 285 -3.58 22.01 -8.04
N PRO A 286 -3.19 23.12 -8.68
CA PRO A 286 -3.81 23.55 -9.93
C PRO A 286 -3.45 22.62 -11.09
#